data_AF-A0A8S3IZW4-F1
#
_entry.id   AF-A0A8S3IZW4-F1
#
_cell.length_a   1.000
_cell.length_b   1.000
_cell.length_c   1.000
_cell.angle_alpha   90.00
_cell.angle_beta   90.00
_cell.angle_gamma   90.00
#
_symmetry.space_group_name_H-M   'P 1'
#
loop_
_entity.id
_entity.type
_entity.pdbx_description
1 polymer ?
#
loop_
_entity_poly.entity_id
_entity_poly.type
_entity_poly.pdbx_seq_one_letter_code
_entity_poly.pdbx_strand_id
1 'polypeptide(L)'
;ALASLLCNHLLDRYSIYIQSINYPTVERGTERLRIAPTPYHTSEMIDHLVDALKHVWQDVGLTLHGVEKQQKQHTKYMRHHAQQ
;
A
#
# COMPACT_ATOMS: atom_id res chain seq x y z
N ALA A 1 -5.15 -12.27 -12.66
CA ALA A 1 -4.24 -11.11 -12.47
C ALA A 1 -3.78 -11.11 -11.01
N LEU A 2 -2.54 -10.71 -10.73
CA LEU A 2 -1.93 -10.77 -9.39
C LEU A 2 -2.78 -10.06 -8.32
N ALA A 3 -3.31 -8.87 -8.62
CA ALA A 3 -4.14 -8.13 -7.67
C ALA A 3 -5.45 -8.87 -7.32
N SER A 4 -6.04 -9.62 -8.26
CA SER A 4 -7.23 -10.44 -7.96
C SER A 4 -6.90 -11.62 -7.05
N LEU A 5 -5.71 -12.21 -7.16
CA LEU A 5 -5.27 -13.27 -6.25
C LEU A 5 -5.15 -12.75 -4.81
N LEU A 6 -4.54 -11.56 -4.64
CA LEU A 6 -4.45 -10.89 -3.34
C LEU A 6 -5.85 -10.66 -2.73
N CYS A 7 -6.79 -10.13 -3.53
CA CYS A 7 -8.17 -9.88 -3.09
C CYS A 7 -8.88 -11.16 -2.63
N ASN A 8 -8.73 -12.27 -3.36
CA ASN A 8 -9.34 -13.54 -2.98
C ASN A 8 -8.78 -14.02 -1.64
N HIS A 9 -7.46 -13.97 -1.44
CA HIS A 9 -6.86 -14.38 -0.17
C HIS A 9 -7.24 -13.49 1.02
N LEU A 10 -7.41 -12.18 0.80
CA LEU A 10 -7.91 -11.25 1.82
C LEU A 10 -9.35 -11.58 2.22
N LEU A 11 -10.20 -11.92 1.23
CA LEU A 11 -11.58 -12.27 1.48
C LEU A 11 -11.68 -13.62 2.21
N ASP A 12 -11.05 -14.66 1.66
CA ASP A 12 -11.22 -16.04 2.12
C ASP A 12 -10.61 -16.28 3.51
N ARG A 13 -9.48 -15.63 3.82
CA ARG A 13 -8.73 -15.90 5.06
C ARG A 13 -8.92 -14.85 6.15
N TYR A 14 -9.22 -13.61 5.77
CA TYR A 14 -9.28 -12.48 6.72
C TYR A 14 -10.64 -11.79 6.74
N SER A 15 -11.60 -12.24 5.92
CA SER A 15 -12.92 -11.61 5.76
C SER A 15 -12.85 -10.14 5.34
N ILE A 16 -11.84 -9.79 4.54
CA ILE A 16 -11.61 -8.43 4.05
C ILE A 16 -11.99 -8.36 2.58
N TYR A 17 -13.01 -7.56 2.25
CA TYR A 17 -13.39 -7.30 0.87
C TYR A 17 -12.72 -6.02 0.35
N ILE A 18 -11.81 -6.18 -0.62
CA ILE A 18 -11.15 -5.10 -1.36
C ILE A 18 -11.24 -5.39 -2.85
N GLN A 19 -11.47 -4.37 -3.67
CA GLN A 19 -11.53 -4.52 -5.11
C GLN A 19 -10.15 -4.35 -5.77
N SER A 20 -9.73 -5.34 -6.55
CA SER A 20 -8.59 -5.21 -7.46
C SER A 20 -8.97 -4.35 -8.66
N ILE A 21 -8.09 -3.45 -9.07
CA ILE A 21 -8.16 -2.73 -10.36
C ILE A 21 -7.12 -3.36 -11.29
N ASN A 22 -7.58 -3.97 -12.38
CA ASN A 22 -6.74 -4.62 -13.38
C ASN A 22 -7.02 -4.05 -14.79
N TYR A 23 -6.29 -4.55 -15.80
CA TYR A 23 -6.65 -4.34 -17.20
C TYR A 23 -8.10 -4.78 -17.49
N PRO A 24 -8.88 -4.04 -18.32
CA PRO A 24 -8.50 -2.87 -19.12
C PRO A 24 -8.62 -1.51 -18.41
N THR A 25 -9.05 -1.48 -17.16
CA THR A 25 -9.21 -0.22 -16.41
C THR A 25 -7.88 0.49 -16.15
N VAL A 26 -6.80 -0.26 -16.04
CA VAL A 26 -5.43 0.24 -15.92
C VAL A 26 -4.49 -0.49 -16.88
N GLU A 27 -3.35 0.11 -17.17
CA GLU A 27 -2.31 -0.52 -17.99
C GLU A 27 -1.76 -1.78 -17.32
N ARG A 28 -1.33 -2.75 -18.12
CA ARG A 28 -0.74 -4.00 -17.61
C ARG A 28 0.53 -3.69 -16.81
N GLY A 29 0.72 -4.35 -15.68
CA GLY A 29 1.83 -4.08 -14.77
C GLY A 29 1.60 -2.89 -13.81
N THR A 30 0.47 -2.19 -13.94
CA THR A 30 0.06 -1.09 -13.03
C THR A 30 -1.18 -1.46 -12.20
N GLU A 31 -1.43 -2.76 -12.07
CA GLU A 31 -2.52 -3.29 -11.25
C GLU A 31 -2.36 -2.82 -9.80
N ARG A 32 -3.49 -2.55 -9.15
CA ARG A 32 -3.51 -1.99 -7.80
C ARG A 32 -4.76 -2.37 -7.03
N LEU A 33 -4.68 -2.31 -5.71
CA LEU A 33 -5.82 -2.49 -4.82
C LEU A 33 -6.51 -1.14 -4.57
N ARG A 34 -7.85 -1.11 -4.61
CA ARG A 34 -8.64 0.07 -4.29
C ARG A 34 -9.11 -0.01 -2.84
N ILE A 35 -8.44 0.72 -1.95
CA ILE A 35 -8.82 0.84 -0.55
C ILE A 35 -9.44 2.22 -0.34
N ALA A 36 -10.64 2.27 0.23
CA ALA A 36 -11.40 3.50 0.49
C ALA A 36 -11.89 3.49 1.94
N PRO A 37 -11.03 3.82 2.92
CA PRO A 37 -11.44 3.87 4.33
C PRO A 37 -12.50 4.96 4.53
N THR A 38 -13.43 4.73 5.44
CA THR A 38 -14.46 5.69 5.84
C THR A 38 -14.27 6.06 7.31
N PRO A 39 -14.89 7.16 7.81
CA PRO A 39 -14.81 7.53 9.22
C PRO A 39 -15.32 6.46 10.21
N TYR A 40 -16.06 5.46 9.71
CA TYR A 40 -16.57 4.35 10.51
C TYR A 40 -15.59 3.16 10.63
N HIS A 41 -14.48 3.19 9.91
CA HIS A 41 -13.42 2.19 10.10
C HIS A 41 -12.57 2.61 11.29
N THR A 42 -12.58 1.80 12.35
CA THR A 42 -11.78 2.07 13.55
C THR A 42 -10.30 1.78 13.30
N SER A 43 -9.42 2.27 14.19
CA SER A 43 -7.99 1.97 14.13
C SER A 43 -7.71 0.47 14.12
N GLU A 44 -8.45 -0.30 14.92
CA GLU A 44 -8.29 -1.76 15.00
C GLU A 44 -8.65 -2.45 13.67
N MET A 45 -9.66 -1.94 12.95
CA MET A 45 -10.00 -2.45 11.62
C MET A 45 -8.90 -2.14 10.59
N ILE A 46 -8.28 -0.96 10.70
CA ILE A 46 -7.16 -0.57 9.83
C ILE A 46 -5.92 -1.41 10.15
N ASP A 47 -5.61 -1.64 11.41
CA ASP A 47 -4.48 -2.49 11.82
C ASP A 47 -4.67 -3.93 11.34
N HIS A 48 -5.87 -4.49 11.52
CA HIS A 48 -6.24 -5.81 10.97
C HIS A 48 -6.04 -5.88 9.45
N LEU A 49 -6.46 -4.84 8.73
CA LEU A 49 -6.26 -4.75 7.29
C LEU A 49 -4.77 -4.72 6.91
N VAL A 50 -3.97 -3.89 7.58
CA VAL A 50 -2.54 -3.75 7.30
C VAL A 50 -1.81 -5.06 7.56
N ASP A 51 -2.11 -5.74 8.65
CA ASP A 51 -1.46 -7.01 8.97
C ASP A 51 -1.91 -8.15 8.05
N ALA A 52 -3.20 -8.22 7.70
CA ALA A 52 -3.68 -9.15 6.68
C ALA A 52 -2.99 -8.91 5.32
N LEU A 53 -2.85 -7.65 4.91
CA LEU A 53 -2.15 -7.28 3.67
C LEU A 53 -0.70 -7.74 3.69
N LYS A 54 0.06 -7.48 4.77
CA LYS A 54 1.46 -7.93 4.86
C LYS A 54 1.60 -9.45 4.69
N HIS A 55 0.74 -10.23 5.35
CA HIS A 55 0.77 -11.69 5.25
C HIS A 55 0.48 -12.15 3.81
N VAL A 56 -0.63 -11.69 3.23
CA VAL A 56 -1.02 -12.08 1.86
C VAL A 56 0.05 -11.65 0.84
N TRP A 57 0.66 -10.48 1.01
CA TRP A 57 1.71 -9.96 0.14
C TRP A 57 2.96 -10.85 0.16
N GLN A 58 3.37 -11.31 1.34
CA GLN A 58 4.50 -12.22 1.52
C GLN A 58 4.20 -13.62 0.96
N ASP A 59 2.99 -14.13 1.17
CA ASP A 59 2.58 -15.47 0.70
C ASP A 59 2.67 -15.60 -0.83
N VAL A 60 2.40 -14.52 -1.56
CA VAL A 60 2.51 -14.49 -3.03
C VAL A 60 3.90 -14.07 -3.53
N GLY A 61 4.88 -13.91 -2.63
CA GLY A 61 6.27 -13.61 -2.96
C GLY A 61 6.53 -12.17 -3.39
N LEU A 62 5.70 -11.20 -2.98
CA LEU A 62 5.90 -9.79 -3.31
C LEU A 62 6.79 -9.08 -2.29
N THR A 63 7.63 -8.17 -2.79
CA THR A 63 8.54 -7.36 -1.96
C THR A 63 7.81 -6.16 -1.37
N LEU A 64 7.98 -5.93 -0.06
CA LEU A 64 7.58 -4.68 0.59
C LEU A 64 8.71 -3.65 0.43
N HIS A 65 8.40 -2.54 -0.25
CA HIS A 65 9.35 -1.43 -0.39
C HIS A 65 9.18 -0.50 0.81
N GLY A 66 10.28 -0.23 1.52
CA GLY A 66 10.29 0.78 2.59
C GLY A 66 10.14 2.19 2.01
N VAL A 67 9.54 3.11 2.78
CA VAL A 67 9.49 4.52 2.39
C VAL A 67 10.90 5.09 2.54
N GLU A 68 11.56 5.41 1.43
CA GLU A 68 12.80 6.19 1.46
C GLU A 68 12.51 7.57 2.09
N LYS A 69 13.16 7.87 3.22
CA LYS A 69 13.03 9.17 3.89
C LYS A 69 13.60 10.27 2.99
N GLN A 70 12.74 11.05 2.34
CA GLN A 70 13.10 12.24 1.54
C GLN A 70 13.63 13.44 2.39
N GLN A 71 14.47 13.21 3.41
CA GLN A 71 14.91 14.26 4.34
C GLN A 71 16.20 14.99 3.94
N LYS A 72 16.88 14.65 2.83
CA LYS A 72 18.25 15.15 2.58
C LYS A 72 18.38 16.42 1.73
N GLN A 73 17.32 16.93 1.10
CA GLN A 73 17.47 18.09 0.20
C GLN A 73 17.28 19.44 0.92
N HIS A 74 16.42 19.51 1.94
CA HIS A 74 16.07 20.78 2.60
C HIS A 74 17.20 21.34 3.51
N THR A 75 18.02 20.48 4.12
CA THR A 75 19.13 20.91 5.00
C THR A 75 20.34 21.46 4.24
N LYS A 76 20.45 21.21 2.93
CA LYS A 76 21.49 21.79 2.08
C LYS A 76 21.17 23.25 1.70
N TYR A 77 19.90 23.55 1.41
CA TYR A 77 19.46 24.91 1.05
C TYR A 77 19.58 25.90 2.23
N MET A 78 19.24 25.48 3.45
CA MET A 78 19.30 26.35 4.63
C MET A 78 20.73 26.66 5.08
N ARG A 79 21.69 25.74 4.89
CA ARG A 79 23.10 25.98 5.24
C ARG A 79 23.80 26.94 4.27
N HIS A 80 23.42 26.93 2.99
CA HIS A 80 24.05 27.78 1.99
C HIS A 80 23.60 29.25 2.06
N HIS A 81 22.41 29.51 2.60
CA HIS A 81 21.84 30.86 2.76
C HIS A 81 22.07 31.49 4.15
N ALA A 82 22.48 30.72 5.15
CA ALA A 82 22.84 31.26 6.48
C ALA A 82 24.30 31.77 6.56
N GLN A 83 25.06 31.65 5.48
CA GLN A 83 26.47 32.08 5.38
C GLN A 83 26.66 33.22 4.36
N GLN A 84 25.58 33.83 3.88
CA GLN A 84 25.60 35.05 3.07
C GLN A 84 25.05 36.22 3.90
#